data_AF-A0A382XVT4-F1
#
_entry.id   AF-A0A382XVT4-F1
#
_cell.length_a   1.000
_cell.length_b   1.000
_cell.length_c   1.000
_cell.angle_alpha   90.00
_cell.angle_beta   90.00
_cell.angle_gamma   90.00
#
_symmetry.space_group_name_H-M   'P 1'
#
loop_
_entity.id
_entity.type
_entity.pdbx_description
1 polymer ?
#
loop_
_entity_poly.entity_id
_entity_poly.type
_entity_poly.pdbx_seq_one_letter_code
_entity_poly.pdbx_strand_id
1 'polypeptide(L)'
;MKNIVSKIEARFEKLGFFIYAQPWRVILAALVLFGVLASQVPHIVIDTSNEAFLEPDDPILTQYDTFRDQFGRDEFVVVAIQPKDVFERQFLERLKAFHDDLESEVPYLDEVISLVNVTSIKGEEEELLVEELLEDWPEDEDGIAALKKDVLSNKFYKNLLISEDGTFTTVIIRSNAFTGKDTLTEDSEFGEDMFEDEGGSDSAENSEVTTLDETTEERITEQQNTEFTAAIESIVRR
;
A
#
# COMPACT_ATOMS: atom_id res chain seq x y z
N MET A 1 62.45 -1.38 -9.07
CA MET A 1 61.63 -1.46 -7.83
C MET A 1 62.13 -0.56 -6.70
N LYS A 2 63.41 -0.62 -6.29
CA LYS A 2 63.96 0.21 -5.17
C LYS A 2 63.75 1.73 -5.31
N ASN A 3 63.82 2.27 -6.53
CA ASN A 3 63.61 3.71 -6.80
C ASN A 3 62.15 4.18 -6.67
N ILE A 4 61.17 3.27 -6.69
CA ILE A 4 59.75 3.61 -6.52
C ILE A 4 59.43 3.67 -5.03
N VAL A 5 59.91 2.68 -4.28
CA VAL A 5 59.75 2.63 -2.82
C VAL A 5 60.36 3.86 -2.16
N SER A 6 61.60 4.22 -2.50
CA SER A 6 62.25 5.41 -1.92
C SER A 6 61.54 6.73 -2.26
N LYS A 7 60.91 6.83 -3.43
CA LYS A 7 60.09 7.99 -3.81
C LYS A 7 58.80 8.07 -3.00
N ILE A 8 58.18 6.94 -2.72
CA ILE A 8 56.96 6.84 -1.90
C ILE A 8 57.29 7.19 -0.45
N GLU A 9 58.36 6.63 0.11
CA GLU A 9 58.86 6.94 1.46
C GLU A 9 59.12 8.44 1.63
N ALA A 10 59.86 9.05 0.70
CA ALA A 10 60.12 10.49 0.73
C ALA A 10 58.85 11.36 0.59
N ARG A 11 57.79 10.84 -0.05
CA ARG A 11 56.48 11.53 -0.15
C ARG A 11 55.68 11.41 1.14
N PHE A 12 55.65 10.24 1.76
CA PHE A 12 55.00 10.02 3.06
C PHE A 12 55.69 10.80 4.18
N GLU A 13 57.03 10.84 4.17
CA GLU A 13 57.81 11.64 5.11
C GLU A 13 57.45 13.13 5.01
N LYS A 14 57.44 13.68 3.79
CA LYS A 14 57.02 15.07 3.56
C LYS A 14 55.57 15.33 3.95
N LEU A 15 54.67 14.39 3.71
CA LEU A 15 53.28 14.48 4.11
C LEU A 15 53.13 14.49 5.64
N GLY A 16 53.87 13.63 6.35
CA GLY A 16 53.89 13.57 7.81
C GLY A 16 54.39 14.88 8.42
N PHE A 17 55.49 15.43 7.90
CA PHE A 17 55.99 16.75 8.34
C PHE A 17 54.99 17.88 8.06
N PHE A 18 54.29 17.85 6.92
CA PHE A 18 53.25 18.83 6.59
C PHE A 18 52.05 18.75 7.56
N ILE A 19 51.59 17.54 7.88
CA ILE A 19 50.51 17.31 8.85
C ILE A 19 50.91 17.83 10.24
N TYR A 20 52.14 17.55 10.68
CA TYR A 20 52.65 18.02 11.97
C TYR A 20 52.85 19.54 12.03
N ALA A 21 53.33 20.16 10.94
CA ALA A 21 53.60 21.58 10.90
C ALA A 21 52.33 22.46 10.88
N GLN A 22 51.21 21.94 10.33
CA GLN A 22 49.96 22.69 10.20
C GLN A 22 48.72 21.87 10.60
N PRO A 23 48.65 21.36 11.84
CA PRO A 23 47.65 20.39 12.25
C PRO A 23 46.21 20.92 12.12
N TRP A 24 45.98 22.19 12.48
CA TRP A 24 44.66 22.82 12.37
C TRP A 24 44.15 22.96 10.94
N ARG A 25 45.04 23.20 9.97
CA ARG A 25 44.64 23.29 8.55
C ARG A 25 44.28 21.91 7.99
N VAL A 26 45.03 20.88 8.39
CA VAL A 26 44.74 19.50 8.00
C VAL A 26 43.42 19.03 8.62
N ILE A 27 43.20 19.29 9.90
CA ILE A 27 41.93 18.97 10.58
C ILE A 27 40.77 19.70 9.90
N LEU A 28 40.91 21.00 9.62
CA LEU A 28 39.87 21.76 8.93
C LEU A 28 39.59 21.19 7.53
N ALA A 29 40.63 20.88 6.76
CA ALA A 29 40.47 20.29 5.42
C ALA A 29 39.80 18.92 5.47
N ALA A 30 40.16 18.07 6.44
CA ALA A 30 39.53 16.77 6.64
C ALA A 30 38.07 16.91 7.07
N LEU A 31 37.74 17.87 7.94
CA LEU A 31 36.38 18.16 8.39
C LEU A 31 35.53 18.71 7.25
N VAL A 32 36.08 19.61 6.43
CA VAL A 32 35.41 20.10 5.21
C VAL A 32 35.15 18.96 4.24
N LEU A 33 36.14 18.10 3.96
CA LEU A 33 35.96 16.93 3.10
C LEU A 33 34.88 15.98 3.65
N PHE A 34 34.92 15.71 4.95
CA PHE A 34 33.91 14.90 5.63
C PHE A 34 32.53 15.54 5.53
N GLY A 35 32.41 16.85 5.77
CA GLY A 35 31.17 17.60 5.68
C GLY A 35 30.58 17.57 4.26
N VAL A 36 31.42 17.68 3.22
CA VAL A 36 30.99 17.55 1.82
C VAL A 36 30.45 16.15 1.54
N LEU A 37 31.15 15.10 1.96
CA LEU A 37 30.68 13.72 1.79
C LEU A 37 29.40 13.44 2.59
N ALA A 38 29.34 13.92 3.84
CA ALA A 38 28.17 13.78 4.71
C ALA A 38 26.96 14.54 4.17
N SER A 39 27.18 15.68 3.50
CA SER A 39 26.12 16.45 2.84
C SER A 39 25.44 15.68 1.70
N GLN A 40 26.06 14.61 1.19
CA GLN A 40 25.46 13.78 0.14
C GLN A 40 24.63 12.61 0.69
N VAL A 41 24.75 12.28 1.98
CA VAL A 41 23.99 11.18 2.62
C VAL A 41 22.46 11.31 2.44
N PRO A 42 21.85 12.51 2.53
CA PRO A 42 20.41 12.66 2.30
C PRO A 42 19.92 12.34 0.88
N HIS A 43 20.83 12.23 -0.09
CA HIS A 43 20.48 11.91 -1.49
C HIS A 43 20.58 10.41 -1.80
N ILE A 44 20.89 9.57 -0.81
CA ILE A 44 20.92 8.13 -0.98
C ILE A 44 19.46 7.66 -1.10
N VAL A 45 19.09 7.18 -2.28
CA VAL A 45 17.81 6.51 -2.52
C VAL A 45 18.01 5.02 -2.23
N ILE A 46 17.20 4.47 -1.33
CA ILE A 46 17.17 3.04 -1.06
C ILE A 46 16.00 2.49 -1.85
N ASP A 47 16.31 1.66 -2.84
CA ASP A 47 15.31 0.90 -3.58
C ASP A 47 15.14 -0.45 -2.88
N THR A 48 13.97 -0.69 -2.30
CA THR A 48 13.61 -1.95 -1.62
C THR A 48 12.69 -2.83 -2.45
N SER A 49 12.47 -2.47 -3.71
CA SER A 49 11.65 -3.23 -4.63
C SER A 49 12.31 -4.58 -4.96
N ASN A 50 11.51 -5.59 -5.27
CA ASN A 50 12.05 -6.89 -5.71
C ASN A 50 12.67 -6.77 -7.11
N GLU A 51 12.24 -5.77 -7.86
CA GLU A 51 12.63 -5.43 -9.23
C GLU A 51 14.08 -4.92 -9.26
N ALA A 52 14.56 -4.28 -8.20
CA ALA A 52 15.95 -3.84 -8.06
C ALA A 52 16.98 -4.99 -8.09
N PHE A 53 16.54 -6.24 -7.89
CA PHE A 53 17.38 -7.43 -8.03
C PHE A 53 17.51 -7.93 -9.47
N LEU A 54 16.69 -7.42 -10.39
CA LEU A 54 16.70 -7.80 -11.81
C LEU A 54 17.60 -6.86 -12.62
N GLU A 55 18.11 -7.35 -13.75
CA GLU A 55 18.85 -6.49 -14.67
C GLU A 55 17.88 -5.49 -15.33
N PRO A 56 18.26 -4.20 -15.50
CA PRO A 56 17.36 -3.19 -16.04
C PRO A 56 16.76 -3.50 -17.43
N ASP A 57 17.44 -4.32 -18.23
CA ASP A 57 17.05 -4.69 -19.59
C ASP A 57 16.40 -6.10 -19.66
N ASP A 58 16.00 -6.69 -18.54
CA ASP A 58 15.40 -8.03 -18.52
C ASP A 58 13.99 -8.01 -19.14
N PRO A 59 13.67 -8.85 -20.15
CA PRO A 59 12.33 -8.95 -20.73
C PRO A 59 11.23 -9.37 -19.75
N ILE A 60 11.60 -9.90 -18.58
CA ILE A 60 10.67 -10.19 -17.48
C ILE A 60 10.15 -8.88 -16.86
N LEU A 61 10.99 -7.85 -16.70
CA LEU A 61 10.56 -6.55 -16.17
C LEU A 61 9.51 -5.92 -17.07
N THR A 62 9.72 -5.93 -18.38
CA THR A 62 8.74 -5.36 -19.33
C THR A 62 7.38 -6.08 -19.28
N GLN A 63 7.38 -7.41 -19.14
CA GLN A 63 6.14 -8.19 -18.99
C GLN A 63 5.45 -7.90 -17.65
N TYR A 64 6.23 -7.80 -16.58
CA TYR A 64 5.73 -7.47 -15.25
C TYR A 64 5.13 -6.06 -15.21
N ASP A 65 5.80 -5.08 -15.83
CA ASP A 65 5.28 -3.72 -15.94
C ASP A 65 3.98 -3.68 -16.74
N THR A 66 3.92 -4.38 -17.89
CA THR A 66 2.71 -4.49 -18.71
C THR A 66 1.55 -5.15 -17.95
N PHE A 67 1.85 -6.13 -17.10
CA PHE A 67 0.86 -6.78 -16.23
C PHE A 67 0.35 -5.81 -15.15
N ARG A 68 1.27 -5.08 -14.49
CA ARG A 68 0.92 -4.06 -13.51
C ARG A 68 0.09 -2.93 -14.09
N ASP A 69 0.37 -2.54 -15.33
CA ASP A 69 -0.38 -1.47 -15.99
C ASP A 69 -1.83 -1.87 -16.28
N GLN A 70 -2.10 -3.17 -16.46
CA GLN A 70 -3.44 -3.68 -16.75
C GLN A 70 -4.24 -4.10 -15.51
N PHE A 71 -3.57 -4.68 -14.51
CA PHE A 71 -4.23 -5.29 -13.36
C PHE A 71 -3.94 -4.55 -12.04
N GLY A 72 -3.13 -3.49 -12.08
CA GLY A 72 -2.67 -2.79 -10.89
C GLY A 72 -1.57 -3.55 -10.14
N ARG A 73 -1.36 -3.18 -8.88
CA ARG A 73 -0.37 -3.82 -8.00
C ARG A 73 -1.02 -4.87 -7.12
N ASP A 74 -0.37 -6.02 -7.00
CA ASP A 74 -0.77 -7.11 -6.09
C ASP A 74 -0.13 -6.96 -4.68
N GLU A 75 0.24 -5.75 -4.30
CA GLU A 75 0.85 -5.47 -3.00
C GLU A 75 -0.20 -4.96 -2.02
N PHE A 76 -0.39 -5.69 -0.93
CA PHE A 76 -1.32 -5.35 0.13
C PHE A 76 -0.67 -5.53 1.50
N VAL A 77 -1.07 -4.70 2.46
CA VAL A 77 -0.66 -4.80 3.86
C VAL A 77 -1.73 -5.55 4.63
N VAL A 78 -1.31 -6.52 5.43
CA VAL A 78 -2.20 -7.31 6.28
C VAL A 78 -1.90 -7.00 7.74
N VAL A 79 -2.89 -6.47 8.45
CA VAL A 79 -2.82 -6.21 9.89
C VAL A 79 -3.66 -7.24 10.63
N ALA A 80 -3.01 -8.16 11.33
CA ALA A 80 -3.69 -9.14 12.19
C ALA A 80 -3.85 -8.59 13.61
N ILE A 81 -5.08 -8.58 14.12
CA ILE A 81 -5.45 -8.02 15.41
C ILE A 81 -6.02 -9.13 16.29
N GLN A 82 -5.49 -9.27 17.51
CA GLN A 82 -5.95 -10.23 18.50
C GLN A 82 -6.58 -9.53 19.72
N PRO A 83 -7.90 -9.30 19.72
CA PRO A 83 -8.60 -8.82 20.91
C PRO A 83 -8.86 -9.95 21.91
N LYS A 84 -9.48 -9.61 23.04
CA LYS A 84 -10.02 -10.62 23.98
C LYS A 84 -11.21 -11.36 23.37
N ASP A 85 -12.09 -10.62 22.69
CA ASP A 85 -13.20 -11.14 21.88
C ASP A 85 -13.39 -10.20 20.67
N VAL A 86 -13.40 -10.78 19.46
CA VAL A 86 -13.59 -10.05 18.20
C VAL A 86 -15.00 -9.48 18.08
N PHE A 87 -15.97 -10.08 18.77
CA PHE A 87 -17.37 -9.66 18.72
C PHE A 87 -17.76 -8.73 19.88
N GLU A 88 -16.81 -8.33 20.73
CA GLU A 88 -17.07 -7.36 21.79
C GLU A 88 -17.39 -5.99 21.17
N ARG A 89 -18.50 -5.36 21.59
CA ARG A 89 -18.93 -4.05 21.07
C ARG A 89 -17.84 -3.00 21.12
N GLN A 90 -17.16 -2.90 22.26
CA GLN A 90 -16.05 -1.95 22.44
C GLN A 90 -14.90 -2.22 21.44
N PHE A 91 -14.68 -3.48 21.07
CA PHE A 91 -13.67 -3.81 20.07
C PHE A 91 -14.15 -3.46 18.66
N LEU A 92 -15.39 -3.79 18.29
CA LEU A 92 -15.95 -3.41 16.99
C LEU A 92 -15.91 -1.90 16.78
N GLU A 93 -16.26 -1.11 17.79
CA GLU A 93 -16.18 0.37 17.73
C GLU A 93 -14.75 0.86 17.49
N ARG A 94 -13.76 0.22 18.14
CA ARG A 94 -12.34 0.53 17.91
C ARG A 94 -11.87 0.08 16.53
N LEU A 95 -12.36 -1.04 16.03
CA LEU A 95 -12.05 -1.54 14.69
C LEU A 95 -12.58 -0.58 13.63
N LYS A 96 -13.81 -0.07 13.81
CA LYS A 96 -14.38 0.97 12.95
C LYS A 96 -13.55 2.26 12.99
N ALA A 97 -13.24 2.76 14.19
CA ALA A 97 -12.38 3.95 14.29
C ALA A 97 -11.00 3.74 13.64
N PHE A 98 -10.41 2.56 13.78
CA PHE A 98 -9.16 2.21 13.12
C PHE A 98 -9.29 2.15 11.59
N HIS A 99 -10.39 1.61 11.09
CA HIS A 99 -10.72 1.59 9.66
C HIS A 99 -10.90 3.00 9.10
N ASP A 100 -11.68 3.85 9.77
CA ASP A 100 -11.91 5.25 9.38
C ASP A 100 -10.61 6.08 9.44
N ASP A 101 -9.76 5.85 10.46
CA ASP A 101 -8.44 6.48 10.57
C ASP A 101 -7.53 6.07 9.39
N LEU A 102 -7.57 4.80 8.97
CA LEU A 102 -6.83 4.35 7.79
C LEU A 102 -7.32 5.01 6.51
N GLU A 103 -8.65 5.06 6.30
CA GLU A 103 -9.24 5.67 5.10
C GLU A 103 -8.96 7.17 4.98
N SER A 104 -8.93 7.86 6.12
CA SER A 104 -8.77 9.31 6.13
C SER A 104 -7.31 9.79 6.16
N GLU A 105 -6.41 9.04 6.78
CA GLU A 105 -5.02 9.47 7.01
C GLU A 105 -4.00 8.81 6.07
N VAL A 106 -4.31 7.66 5.45
CA VAL A 106 -3.35 6.95 4.58
C VAL A 106 -3.37 7.51 3.16
N PRO A 107 -2.27 8.10 2.65
CA PRO A 107 -2.21 8.59 1.28
C PRO A 107 -2.09 7.42 0.30
N TYR A 108 -2.62 7.58 -0.91
CA TYR A 108 -2.56 6.56 -1.98
C TYR A 108 -3.26 5.24 -1.63
N LEU A 109 -4.20 5.28 -0.70
CA LEU A 109 -5.05 4.15 -0.37
C LEU A 109 -6.05 3.89 -1.51
N ASP A 110 -6.16 2.62 -1.89
CA ASP A 110 -7.20 2.12 -2.80
C ASP A 110 -8.43 1.74 -1.97
N GLU A 111 -8.30 0.68 -1.19
CA GLU A 111 -9.35 0.22 -0.28
C GLU A 111 -8.79 -0.37 1.02
N VAL A 112 -9.57 -0.27 2.09
CA VAL A 112 -9.38 -1.03 3.32
C VAL A 112 -10.49 -2.07 3.38
N ILE A 113 -10.16 -3.35 3.56
CA ILE A 113 -11.15 -4.41 3.79
C ILE A 113 -11.01 -4.93 5.21
N SER A 114 -12.12 -4.92 5.95
CA SER A 114 -12.20 -5.48 7.29
C SER A 114 -13.60 -6.05 7.56
N LEU A 115 -13.84 -6.56 8.78
CA LEU A 115 -15.20 -6.94 9.20
C LEU A 115 -16.18 -5.75 9.19
N VAL A 116 -15.71 -4.50 9.10
CA VAL A 116 -16.55 -3.29 9.03
C VAL A 116 -17.30 -3.21 7.71
N ASN A 117 -16.58 -3.32 6.59
CA ASN A 117 -17.13 -3.04 5.27
C ASN A 117 -17.15 -4.27 4.34
N VAL A 118 -16.72 -5.46 4.82
CA VAL A 118 -16.71 -6.65 3.96
C VAL A 118 -18.11 -6.92 3.41
N THR A 119 -18.19 -7.17 2.11
CA THR A 119 -19.46 -7.50 1.43
C THR A 119 -20.11 -8.73 2.05
N SER A 120 -21.37 -8.56 2.44
CA SER A 120 -22.29 -9.58 2.92
C SER A 120 -23.35 -9.84 1.87
N ILE A 121 -23.43 -11.09 1.41
CA ILE A 121 -24.46 -11.53 0.46
C ILE A 121 -25.42 -12.44 1.19
N LYS A 122 -26.66 -11.99 1.35
CA LYS A 122 -27.75 -12.73 1.99
C LYS A 122 -28.82 -13.04 0.95
N GLY A 123 -29.28 -14.29 0.92
CA GLY A 123 -30.45 -14.68 0.14
C GLY A 123 -31.70 -14.56 1.01
N GLU A 124 -32.57 -13.62 0.67
CA GLU A 124 -33.92 -13.54 1.21
C GLU A 124 -34.92 -14.16 0.20
N GLU A 125 -36.16 -14.41 0.62
CA GLU A 125 -37.11 -15.30 -0.09
C GLU A 125 -37.29 -14.99 -1.58
N GLU A 126 -37.21 -13.72 -1.98
CA GLU A 126 -37.38 -13.26 -3.37
C GLU A 126 -36.21 -12.39 -3.90
N GLU A 127 -35.21 -12.07 -3.08
CA GLU A 127 -34.16 -11.09 -3.42
C GLU A 127 -32.77 -11.50 -2.87
N LEU A 128 -31.72 -11.04 -3.56
CA LEU A 128 -30.34 -11.14 -3.10
C LEU A 128 -29.92 -9.78 -2.55
N LEU A 129 -29.72 -9.69 -1.23
CA LEU A 129 -29.21 -8.49 -0.58
C LEU A 129 -27.68 -8.53 -0.59
N VAL A 130 -27.07 -7.49 -1.16
CA VAL A 130 -25.63 -7.26 -1.18
C VAL A 130 -25.39 -5.95 -0.43
N GLU A 131 -24.84 -6.05 0.76
CA GLU A 131 -24.66 -4.94 1.71
C GLU A 131 -23.30 -5.06 2.41
N GLU A 132 -22.86 -4.03 3.12
CA GLU A 132 -21.70 -4.15 3.99
C GLU A 132 -22.06 -4.92 5.26
N LEU A 133 -21.14 -5.77 5.75
CA LEU A 133 -21.41 -6.65 6.89
C LEU A 133 -21.85 -5.89 8.17
N LEU A 134 -21.31 -4.70 8.41
CA LEU A 134 -21.65 -3.85 9.54
C LEU A 134 -22.31 -2.52 9.13
N GLU A 135 -23.06 -2.53 8.02
CA GLU A 135 -23.93 -1.40 7.64
C GLU A 135 -24.95 -1.12 8.76
N ASP A 136 -25.65 -2.18 9.21
CA ASP A 136 -26.48 -2.18 10.40
C ASP A 136 -25.66 -2.54 11.66
N TRP A 137 -25.25 -1.52 12.42
CA TRP A 137 -24.42 -1.72 13.60
C TRP A 137 -25.17 -2.45 14.72
N PRO A 138 -24.61 -3.51 15.33
CA PRO A 138 -25.29 -4.28 16.37
C PRO A 138 -25.36 -3.50 17.70
N GLU A 139 -26.56 -3.03 18.06
CA GLU A 139 -26.81 -2.27 19.30
C GLU A 139 -27.10 -3.14 20.54
N ASP A 140 -27.43 -4.42 20.36
CA ASP A 140 -27.87 -5.35 21.41
C ASP A 140 -27.06 -6.65 21.43
N GLU A 141 -27.09 -7.37 22.56
CA GLU A 141 -26.41 -8.67 22.68
C GLU A 141 -26.91 -9.70 21.66
N ASP A 142 -28.21 -9.65 21.33
CA ASP A 142 -28.81 -10.53 20.32
C ASP A 142 -28.27 -10.23 18.91
N GLY A 143 -28.05 -8.95 18.59
CA GLY A 143 -27.45 -8.53 17.31
C GLY A 143 -26.00 -8.98 17.18
N ILE A 144 -25.23 -8.88 18.26
CA ILE A 144 -23.84 -9.38 18.31
C ILE A 144 -23.80 -10.92 18.14
N ALA A 145 -24.73 -11.63 18.76
CA ALA A 145 -24.83 -13.08 18.63
C ALA A 145 -25.20 -13.51 17.20
N ALA A 146 -26.08 -12.76 16.53
CA ALA A 146 -26.42 -12.97 15.13
C ALA A 146 -25.21 -12.72 14.21
N LEU A 147 -24.55 -11.57 14.34
CA LEU A 147 -23.32 -11.24 13.61
C LEU A 147 -22.27 -12.34 13.78
N LYS A 148 -22.03 -12.80 15.01
CA LYS A 148 -21.07 -13.86 15.30
C LYS A 148 -21.38 -15.15 14.58
N LYS A 149 -22.67 -15.53 14.53
CA LYS A 149 -23.11 -16.72 13.82
C LYS A 149 -22.90 -16.57 12.31
N ASP A 150 -23.27 -15.41 11.76
CA ASP A 150 -23.19 -15.16 10.32
C ASP A 150 -21.73 -15.15 9.86
N VAL A 151 -20.87 -14.41 10.56
CA VAL A 151 -19.43 -14.33 10.29
C VAL A 151 -18.76 -15.69 10.38
N LEU A 152 -19.02 -16.45 11.44
CA LEU A 152 -18.44 -17.80 11.63
C LEU A 152 -19.11 -18.88 10.78
N SER A 153 -20.23 -18.61 10.12
CA SER A 153 -20.83 -19.53 9.15
C SER A 153 -20.30 -19.32 7.74
N ASN A 154 -19.84 -18.10 7.43
CA ASN A 154 -19.37 -17.75 6.11
C ASN A 154 -17.94 -18.27 5.85
N LYS A 155 -17.83 -19.21 4.91
CA LYS A 155 -16.54 -19.80 4.48
C LYS A 155 -15.58 -18.80 3.85
N PHE A 156 -16.08 -17.68 3.32
CA PHE A 156 -15.25 -16.66 2.67
C PHE A 156 -14.57 -15.73 3.68
N TYR A 157 -15.10 -15.60 4.89
CA TYR A 157 -14.48 -14.79 5.94
C TYR A 157 -13.46 -15.58 6.76
N LYS A 158 -13.69 -16.89 6.92
CA LYS A 158 -12.77 -17.78 7.64
C LYS A 158 -11.40 -17.84 6.98
N ASN A 159 -10.35 -17.73 7.79
CA ASN A 159 -8.95 -17.74 7.39
C ASN A 159 -8.56 -16.61 6.43
N LEU A 160 -9.43 -15.61 6.25
CA LEU A 160 -9.15 -14.38 5.51
C LEU A 160 -9.30 -13.17 6.43
N LEU A 161 -10.52 -12.94 6.92
CA LEU A 161 -10.86 -11.83 7.81
C LEU A 161 -11.00 -12.24 9.27
N ILE A 162 -11.33 -13.51 9.54
CA ILE A 162 -11.45 -14.03 10.89
C ILE A 162 -10.82 -15.42 11.01
N SER A 163 -10.19 -15.71 12.14
CA SER A 163 -9.66 -17.05 12.41
C SER A 163 -10.78 -18.09 12.59
N GLU A 164 -10.46 -19.37 12.40
CA GLU A 164 -11.44 -20.47 12.56
C GLU A 164 -12.08 -20.51 13.97
N ASP A 165 -11.32 -20.13 14.99
CA ASP A 165 -11.75 -20.03 16.39
C ASP A 165 -12.33 -18.65 16.77
N GLY A 166 -12.31 -17.67 15.86
CA GLY A 166 -12.85 -16.33 16.09
C GLY A 166 -12.04 -15.45 17.04
N THR A 167 -10.76 -15.78 17.28
CA THR A 167 -9.89 -15.02 18.19
C THR A 167 -9.08 -13.92 17.52
N PHE A 168 -8.86 -14.00 16.20
CA PHE A 168 -8.15 -12.99 15.43
C PHE A 168 -9.05 -12.44 14.34
N THR A 169 -8.92 -11.13 14.10
CA THR A 169 -9.44 -10.48 12.89
C THR A 169 -8.31 -9.88 12.08
N THR A 170 -8.53 -9.72 10.80
CA THR A 170 -7.56 -9.15 9.86
C THR A 170 -8.13 -7.90 9.21
N VAL A 171 -7.29 -6.88 9.04
CA VAL A 171 -7.56 -5.73 8.18
C VAL A 171 -6.59 -5.80 7.00
N ILE A 172 -7.14 -5.79 5.79
CA ILE A 172 -6.39 -5.80 4.53
C ILE A 172 -6.39 -4.38 4.00
N ILE A 173 -5.23 -3.85 3.64
CA ILE A 173 -5.06 -2.47 3.19
C ILE A 173 -4.37 -2.52 1.83
N ARG A 174 -5.02 -1.98 0.80
CA ARG A 174 -4.50 -1.94 -0.57
C ARG A 174 -4.09 -0.53 -0.97
N SER A 175 -2.98 -0.42 -1.67
CA SER A 175 -2.51 0.84 -2.24
C SER A 175 -2.95 0.95 -3.69
N ASN A 176 -3.23 2.17 -4.14
CA ASN A 176 -3.48 2.46 -5.54
C ASN A 176 -2.29 2.07 -6.42
N ALA A 177 -2.58 1.64 -7.64
CA ALA A 177 -1.55 1.37 -8.64
C ALA A 177 -1.07 2.66 -9.35
N PHE A 178 -1.94 3.67 -9.40
CA PHE A 178 -1.75 4.91 -10.14
C PHE A 178 -2.08 6.13 -9.29
N THR A 179 -1.47 7.27 -9.60
CA THR A 179 -1.83 8.56 -9.02
C THR A 179 -2.94 9.22 -9.85
N GLY A 180 -4.07 8.52 -9.99
CA GLY A 180 -5.32 9.02 -10.55
C GLY A 180 -6.23 9.54 -9.44
N LYS A 181 -7.06 10.55 -9.72
CA LYS A 181 -8.00 11.10 -8.74
C LYS A 181 -9.39 10.45 -8.83
N ASP A 182 -9.60 9.58 -9.81
CA ASP A 182 -10.93 9.14 -10.25
C ASP A 182 -11.16 7.61 -10.18
N THR A 183 -10.22 6.84 -9.60
CA THR A 183 -10.35 5.36 -9.52
C THR A 183 -11.50 4.87 -8.64
N LEU A 184 -12.12 5.73 -7.82
CA LEU A 184 -13.21 5.37 -6.91
C LEU A 184 -14.62 5.55 -7.51
N THR A 185 -14.74 6.12 -8.72
CA THR A 185 -16.06 6.42 -9.33
C THR A 185 -16.47 5.48 -10.46
N GLU A 186 -15.53 4.81 -11.12
CA GLU A 186 -15.84 4.06 -12.35
C GLU A 186 -16.54 2.71 -12.09
N ASP A 187 -16.27 2.05 -10.96
CA ASP A 187 -16.89 0.74 -10.65
C ASP A 187 -18.40 0.86 -10.34
N SER A 188 -18.87 2.02 -9.87
CA SER A 188 -20.30 2.25 -9.62
C SER A 188 -21.13 2.53 -10.87
N GLU A 189 -20.53 3.10 -11.93
CA GLU A 189 -21.24 3.39 -13.19
C GLU A 189 -21.39 2.13 -14.07
N PHE A 190 -20.49 1.16 -13.93
CA PHE A 190 -20.54 -0.08 -14.72
C PHE A 190 -21.75 -0.97 -14.38
N GLY A 191 -22.38 -0.77 -13.23
CA GLY A 191 -23.52 -1.54 -12.75
C GLY A 191 -24.89 -0.99 -13.14
N GLU A 192 -25.05 0.34 -13.27
CA GLU A 192 -26.38 0.94 -13.51
C GLU A 192 -26.83 0.79 -14.97
N ASP A 193 -25.92 0.90 -15.94
CA ASP A 193 -26.26 0.86 -17.38
C ASP A 193 -26.67 -0.53 -17.90
N MET A 194 -26.36 -1.62 -17.17
CA MET A 194 -26.68 -2.99 -17.65
C MET A 194 -28.13 -3.41 -17.37
N PHE A 195 -28.85 -2.70 -16.48
CA PHE A 195 -30.19 -3.11 -16.05
C PHE A 195 -31.35 -2.29 -16.65
N GLU A 196 -31.07 -1.20 -17.39
CA GLU A 196 -32.13 -0.35 -17.95
C GLU A 196 -32.66 -0.77 -19.34
N ASP A 197 -32.01 -1.68 -20.08
CA ASP A 197 -32.42 -2.02 -21.46
C ASP A 197 -32.99 -3.45 -21.65
N GLU A 198 -34.06 -3.78 -20.93
CA GLU A 198 -35.07 -4.73 -21.44
C GLU A 198 -36.37 -3.97 -21.79
N GLY A 199 -36.22 -2.97 -22.68
CA GLY A 199 -37.21 -1.92 -22.91
C GLY A 199 -37.66 -1.65 -24.34
N GLY A 200 -37.21 -2.39 -25.37
CA GLY A 200 -37.94 -2.53 -26.63
C GLY A 200 -37.45 -1.77 -27.89
N SER A 201 -37.54 -2.50 -29.01
CA SER A 201 -37.74 -2.07 -30.41
C SER A 201 -36.69 -1.18 -31.08
N ASP A 202 -35.93 -1.80 -32.00
CA ASP A 202 -35.44 -1.29 -33.29
C ASP A 202 -35.06 0.20 -33.37
N SER A 203 -33.75 0.50 -33.42
CA SER A 203 -33.12 1.29 -34.48
C SER A 203 -31.60 1.29 -34.33
N ALA A 204 -30.91 0.92 -35.40
CA ALA A 204 -29.47 0.97 -35.52
C ALA A 204 -28.99 2.42 -35.71
N GLU A 205 -28.35 3.01 -34.69
CA GLU A 205 -27.49 4.18 -34.86
C GLU A 205 -26.24 4.06 -33.95
N ASN A 206 -25.11 3.79 -34.61
CA ASN A 206 -23.74 4.21 -34.29
C ASN A 206 -23.31 4.27 -32.81
N SER A 207 -22.79 3.16 -32.28
CA SER A 207 -21.93 3.18 -31.10
C SER A 207 -20.60 3.86 -31.47
N GLU A 208 -20.46 5.14 -31.12
CA GLU A 208 -19.15 5.74 -30.98
C GLU A 208 -18.41 4.96 -29.90
N VAL A 209 -17.35 4.26 -30.31
CA VAL A 209 -16.34 3.74 -29.40
C VAL A 209 -15.71 4.96 -28.74
N THR A 210 -16.12 5.25 -27.51
CA THR A 210 -15.43 6.19 -26.64
C THR A 210 -14.01 5.70 -26.51
N THR A 211 -13.10 6.36 -27.22
CA THR A 211 -11.67 6.17 -27.04
C THR A 211 -11.38 6.56 -25.60
N LEU A 212 -10.98 5.59 -24.79
CA LEU A 212 -10.35 5.79 -23.49
C LEU A 212 -9.30 6.88 -23.68
N ASP A 213 -9.56 8.05 -23.11
CA ASP A 213 -8.61 9.15 -23.12
C ASP A 213 -7.38 8.62 -22.37
N GLU A 214 -6.24 8.51 -23.05
CA GLU A 214 -4.97 8.10 -22.45
C GLU A 214 -4.49 9.23 -21.52
N THR A 215 -5.20 9.49 -20.43
CA THR A 215 -4.57 10.10 -19.26
C THR A 215 -3.57 9.07 -18.79
N THR A 216 -2.31 9.28 -19.17
CA THR A 216 -1.18 8.53 -18.65
C THR A 216 -1.14 8.80 -17.14
N GLU A 217 -1.89 8.02 -16.38
CA GLU A 217 -1.86 8.11 -14.93
C GLU A 217 -0.45 7.75 -14.49
N GLU A 218 0.19 8.67 -13.79
CA GLU A 218 1.56 8.46 -13.35
C GLU A 218 1.56 7.37 -12.27
N ARG A 219 2.38 6.33 -12.47
CA ARG A 219 2.47 5.21 -11.52
C ARG A 219 2.96 5.70 -10.16
N ILE A 220 2.44 5.10 -9.10
CA ILE A 220 2.92 5.40 -7.74
C ILE A 220 4.41 5.05 -7.65
N THR A 221 5.18 6.02 -7.21
CA THR A 221 6.64 5.90 -7.04
C THR A 221 6.99 5.14 -5.77
N GLU A 222 8.21 4.58 -5.71
CA GLU A 222 8.74 3.93 -4.49
C GLU A 222 8.75 4.87 -3.26
N GLN A 223 8.95 6.17 -3.48
CA GLN A 223 8.88 7.16 -2.41
C GLN A 223 7.46 7.28 -1.83
N GLN A 224 6.45 7.26 -2.70
CA GLN A 224 5.04 7.30 -2.29
C GLN A 224 4.60 5.99 -1.62
N ASN A 225 5.16 4.85 -2.03
CA ASN A 225 4.96 3.56 -1.33
C ASN A 225 5.55 3.57 0.07
N THR A 226 6.74 4.17 0.21
CA THR A 226 7.35 4.37 1.52
C THR A 226 6.48 5.27 2.40
N GLU A 227 5.86 6.30 1.83
CA GLU A 227 4.91 7.17 2.53
C GLU A 227 3.64 6.41 2.97
N PHE A 228 3.04 5.63 2.07
CA PHE A 228 1.88 4.77 2.33
C PHE A 228 2.15 3.80 3.49
N THR A 229 3.26 3.05 3.43
CA THR A 229 3.62 2.08 4.48
C THR A 229 3.95 2.75 5.81
N ALA A 230 4.65 3.90 5.79
CA ALA A 230 4.96 4.67 7.00
C ALA A 230 3.69 5.25 7.65
N ALA A 231 2.70 5.70 6.85
CA ALA A 231 1.41 6.16 7.36
C ALA A 231 0.68 5.03 8.09
N ILE A 232 0.58 3.84 7.47
CA ILE A 232 -0.03 2.66 8.11
C ILE A 232 0.70 2.31 9.42
N GLU A 233 2.03 2.30 9.43
CA GLU A 233 2.80 2.01 10.65
C GLU A 233 2.49 3.00 11.77
N SER A 234 2.34 4.29 11.43
CA SER A 234 2.04 5.34 12.41
C SER A 234 0.68 5.14 13.07
N ILE A 235 -0.34 4.74 12.30
CA ILE A 235 -1.70 4.50 12.78
C ILE A 235 -1.75 3.22 13.63
N VAL A 236 -1.07 2.15 13.20
CA VAL A 236 -1.02 0.87 13.93
C VAL A 236 -0.34 1.00 15.30
N ARG A 237 0.60 1.95 15.46
CA ARG A 237 1.34 2.17 16.72
C ARG A 237 0.61 3.05 17.75
N ARG A 238 -0.52 3.67 17.37
CA ARG A 238 -1.29 4.59 18.22
C ARG A 238 -2.03 3.85 19.34
#